data_AF-A0A5E4QS23-F1
#
_entry.id   AF-A0A5E4QS23-F1
#
_cell.length_a   1.000
_cell.length_b   1.000
_cell.length_c   1.000
_cell.angle_alpha   90.00
_cell.angle_beta   90.00
_cell.angle_gamma   90.00
#
_symmetry.space_group_name_H-M   'P 1'
#
loop_
_entity.id
_entity.type
_entity.pdbx_description
1 polymer ?
#
loop_
_entity_poly.entity_id
_entity_poly.type
_entity_poly.pdbx_seq_one_letter_code
_entity_poly.pdbx_strand_id
1 'polypeptide(L)'
;MWLIQLLLIITISYNEAVMDFSPVFLLDADSVLSQVVIRANPFQQTVPEKFVEVIEEARRNSKIVVIFVEETFSTEDTSLKDNLGSPYHHLHKGLTDDKVKYLPSVIEPYRTLKSIFPHQSHNVFYLSSTSKKIQIYSGRYTHFYIYFKDSKNETRVDALRRHDVLMKEVYFVIRQIAAGPIVGFYTGKTNPVVLDRQNFISMKPAPIKATPGVTITSTGGIFKLSGVYSLVGDRKATFSQIPLVAEETWSGRRLNTRMAYTDFEIEFSFSFKDDCWIADSVSLMEWGEEVGRTKMAVGAPWGWSYVCGEPLVLVNTRDGSAVIQPFNTAFLREDNNSTWDGQTTIGNGTSGFGPAIHCGPYFNPRILAGLMVTAMCLSILMYGIGFLYDCKSNDKLDDPHVLT
;
A
#
# COMPACT_ATOMS: atom_id res chain seq x y z
N MET A 1 -15.15 -13.95 -7.51
CA MET A 1 -13.96 -14.66 -7.00
C MET A 1 -12.81 -13.71 -6.67
N TRP A 2 -12.43 -12.81 -7.58
CA TRP A 2 -11.40 -11.78 -7.36
C TRP A 2 -11.68 -10.80 -6.21
N LEU A 3 -12.95 -10.42 -6.02
CA LEU A 3 -13.37 -9.51 -4.94
C LEU A 3 -13.24 -10.14 -3.54
N ILE A 4 -13.41 -11.46 -3.42
CA ILE A 4 -13.24 -12.20 -2.17
C ILE A 4 -11.75 -12.35 -1.85
N GLN A 5 -10.91 -12.59 -2.86
CA GLN A 5 -9.45 -12.56 -2.69
C GLN A 5 -8.94 -11.18 -2.28
N LEU A 6 -9.49 -10.10 -2.85
CA LEU A 6 -9.12 -8.73 -2.48
C LEU A 6 -9.55 -8.38 -1.03
N LEU A 7 -10.76 -8.80 -0.63
CA LEU A 7 -11.24 -8.63 0.75
C LEU A 7 -10.42 -9.45 1.75
N LEU A 8 -10.00 -10.67 1.38
CA LEU A 8 -9.12 -11.50 2.21
C LEU A 8 -7.75 -10.83 2.42
N ILE A 9 -7.16 -10.26 1.37
CA ILE A 9 -5.88 -9.53 1.46
C ILE A 9 -6.00 -8.27 2.35
N ILE A 10 -7.14 -7.57 2.29
CA ILE A 10 -7.41 -6.37 3.11
C ILE A 10 -7.69 -6.74 4.58
N THR A 11 -8.33 -7.88 4.85
CA THR A 11 -8.54 -8.36 6.23
C THR A 11 -7.28 -8.96 6.87
N ILE A 12 -6.40 -9.59 6.08
CA ILE A 12 -5.11 -10.12 6.58
C ILE A 12 -4.18 -8.96 7.00
N SER A 13 -4.28 -7.79 6.34
CA SER A 13 -3.45 -6.62 6.65
C SER A 13 -3.92 -5.81 7.88
N TYR A 14 -5.08 -6.14 8.46
CA TYR A 14 -5.62 -5.40 9.62
C TYR A 14 -5.16 -5.94 10.99
N ASN A 15 -4.47 -7.08 11.03
CA ASN A 15 -4.08 -7.75 12.28
C ASN A 15 -2.58 -7.86 12.55
N GLU A 16 -1.73 -7.16 11.79
CA GLU A 16 -0.34 -6.97 12.22
C GLU A 16 -0.33 -6.01 13.42
N ALA A 17 -0.49 -6.61 14.59
CA ALA A 17 0.02 -6.10 15.86
C ALA A 17 1.47 -5.62 15.67
N VAL A 18 1.91 -4.70 16.52
CA VAL A 18 3.27 -4.14 16.52
C VAL A 18 4.31 -5.25 16.44
N MET A 19 4.80 -5.58 15.24
CA MET A 19 5.81 -6.60 15.03
C MET A 19 7.17 -5.94 15.17
N ASP A 20 7.95 -6.42 16.12
CA ASP A 20 9.33 -5.99 16.33
C ASP A 20 10.22 -6.68 15.29
N PHE A 21 10.74 -5.93 14.33
CA PHE A 21 11.66 -6.47 13.31
C PHE A 21 13.08 -6.16 13.73
N SER A 22 13.97 -7.13 13.81
CA SER A 22 15.40 -6.87 14.09
C SER A 22 16.30 -7.64 13.13
N PRO A 23 17.49 -7.11 12.80
CA PRO A 23 18.47 -7.86 12.05
C PRO A 23 19.03 -9.04 12.85
N VAL A 24 19.44 -10.08 12.14
CA VAL A 24 20.11 -11.26 12.70
C VAL A 24 21.37 -11.56 11.90
N PHE A 25 22.50 -11.70 12.58
CA PHE A 25 23.71 -12.28 12.01
C PHE A 25 23.84 -13.73 12.47
N LEU A 26 24.12 -14.62 11.54
CA LEU A 26 24.35 -16.04 11.76
C LEU A 26 25.84 -16.30 11.60
N LEU A 27 26.53 -16.63 12.68
CA LEU A 27 27.93 -16.99 12.67
C LEU A 27 28.03 -18.51 12.46
N ASP A 28 28.50 -18.93 11.30
CA ASP A 28 28.62 -20.33 10.88
C ASP A 28 30.03 -20.59 10.35
N ALA A 29 31.01 -20.56 11.25
CA ALA A 29 32.41 -20.72 10.89
C ALA A 29 32.77 -22.12 10.36
N ASP A 30 31.93 -23.12 10.66
CA ASP A 30 32.12 -24.52 10.26
C ASP A 30 31.23 -24.90 9.04
N SER A 31 30.55 -23.92 8.43
CA SER A 31 29.68 -24.07 7.23
C SER A 31 28.61 -25.15 7.34
N VAL A 32 28.08 -25.30 8.56
CA VAL A 32 27.13 -26.33 8.99
C VAL A 32 25.73 -26.07 8.43
N LEU A 33 25.43 -24.81 8.10
CA LEU A 33 24.17 -24.35 7.52
C LEU A 33 24.28 -24.12 6.02
N SER A 34 25.15 -24.85 5.32
CA SER A 34 25.36 -24.70 3.86
C SER A 34 24.09 -24.91 3.03
N GLN A 35 23.11 -25.67 3.53
CA GLN A 35 21.82 -25.91 2.86
C GLN A 35 20.88 -24.70 2.97
N VAL A 36 21.07 -23.86 4.00
CA VAL A 36 20.30 -22.62 4.16
C VAL A 36 20.87 -21.55 3.25
N VAL A 37 20.33 -21.45 2.03
CA VAL A 37 20.66 -20.38 1.09
C VAL A 37 19.94 -19.09 1.53
N ILE A 38 20.68 -18.22 2.21
CA ILE A 38 20.19 -16.91 2.62
C ILE A 38 20.67 -15.88 1.60
N ARG A 39 19.76 -15.40 0.76
CA ARG A 39 20.00 -14.19 -0.04
C ARG A 39 19.55 -12.99 0.79
N ALA A 40 20.51 -12.18 1.23
CA ALA A 40 20.21 -10.96 1.96
C ALA A 40 19.45 -9.99 1.04
N ASN A 41 18.13 -9.91 1.22
CA ASN A 41 17.28 -8.94 0.55
C ASN A 41 16.70 -7.99 1.61
N PRO A 42 17.06 -6.69 1.60
CA PRO A 42 16.59 -5.74 2.62
C PRO A 42 15.08 -5.52 2.59
N PHE A 43 14.41 -5.84 1.48
CA PHE A 43 12.96 -5.72 1.32
C PHE A 43 12.20 -7.00 1.69
N GLN A 44 12.91 -8.11 1.91
CA GLN A 44 12.31 -9.37 2.26
C GLN A 44 12.34 -9.58 3.78
N GLN A 45 11.16 -9.60 4.38
CA GLN A 45 11.01 -9.94 5.79
C GLN A 45 11.05 -11.47 5.94
N THR A 46 11.79 -11.93 6.95
CA THR A 46 11.81 -13.33 7.35
C THR A 46 10.76 -13.54 8.41
N VAL A 47 9.69 -14.26 8.04
CA VAL A 47 8.63 -14.65 8.96
C VAL A 47 9.15 -15.61 10.04
N PRO A 48 8.56 -15.63 11.25
CA PRO A 48 9.04 -16.45 12.36
C PRO A 48 9.14 -17.94 12.01
N GLU A 49 8.21 -18.49 11.23
CA GLU A 49 8.18 -19.91 10.87
C GLU A 49 9.43 -20.31 10.07
N LYS A 50 9.79 -19.49 9.09
CA LYS A 50 11.01 -19.70 8.29
C LYS A 50 12.26 -19.54 9.14
N PHE A 51 12.24 -18.63 10.11
CA PHE A 51 13.37 -18.46 11.03
C PHE A 51 13.51 -19.65 11.99
N VAL A 52 12.41 -20.25 12.44
CA VAL A 52 12.39 -21.48 13.24
C VAL A 52 13.06 -22.62 12.49
N GLU A 53 12.82 -22.78 11.18
CA GLU A 53 13.48 -23.81 10.38
C GLU A 53 15.01 -23.66 10.40
N VAL A 54 15.52 -22.42 10.27
CA VAL A 54 16.95 -22.13 10.36
C VAL A 54 17.51 -22.45 11.75
N ILE A 55 16.78 -22.09 12.80
CA ILE A 55 17.19 -22.37 14.18
C ILE A 55 17.22 -23.89 14.44
N GLU A 56 16.23 -24.63 13.97
CA GLU A 56 16.14 -26.07 14.14
C GLU A 56 17.25 -26.80 13.37
N GLU A 57 17.60 -26.33 12.17
CA GLU A 57 18.74 -26.85 11.45
C GLU A 57 20.06 -26.57 12.19
N ALA A 58 20.24 -25.35 12.71
CA ALA A 58 21.39 -25.02 13.55
C ALA A 58 21.46 -25.91 14.80
N ARG A 59 20.32 -26.17 15.46
CA ARG A 59 20.24 -27.04 16.64
C ARG A 59 20.60 -28.49 16.34
N ARG A 60 20.19 -29.02 15.18
CA ARG A 60 20.48 -30.40 14.77
C ARG A 60 21.94 -30.60 14.39
N ASN A 61 22.51 -29.62 13.70
CA ASN A 61 23.81 -29.77 13.07
C ASN A 61 24.96 -29.17 13.89
N SER A 62 24.67 -28.41 14.96
CA SER A 62 25.68 -27.88 15.89
C SER A 62 25.64 -28.59 17.25
N LYS A 63 26.80 -28.62 17.91
CA LYS A 63 26.91 -29.12 19.28
C LYS A 63 26.54 -28.05 20.31
N ILE A 64 26.88 -26.79 20.01
CA ILE A 64 26.65 -25.64 20.87
C ILE A 64 26.13 -24.47 20.03
N VAL A 65 25.07 -23.82 20.51
CA VAL A 65 24.50 -22.60 19.93
C VAL A 65 24.81 -21.40 20.83
N VAL A 66 25.42 -20.35 20.28
CA VAL A 66 25.76 -19.14 21.04
C VAL A 66 24.86 -18.00 20.59
N ILE A 67 24.19 -17.32 21.51
CA ILE A 67 23.21 -16.28 21.22
C ILE A 67 23.69 -14.98 21.85
N PHE A 68 24.22 -14.09 21.02
CA PHE A 68 24.64 -12.76 21.38
C PHE A 68 23.45 -11.80 21.28
N VAL A 69 23.19 -11.04 22.35
CA VAL A 69 22.00 -10.19 22.45
C VAL A 69 22.38 -8.78 22.86
N GLU A 70 22.03 -7.82 22.02
CA GLU A 70 21.99 -6.39 22.37
C GLU A 70 20.67 -6.03 23.04
N GLU A 71 20.66 -5.04 23.94
CA GLU A 71 19.41 -4.54 24.51
C GLU A 71 18.54 -3.86 23.44
N THR A 72 19.17 -3.03 22.59
CA THR A 72 18.57 -2.41 21.41
C THR A 72 19.40 -2.77 20.19
N PHE A 73 18.78 -3.15 19.07
CA PHE A 73 19.50 -3.37 17.81
C PHE A 73 18.60 -3.15 16.60
N SER A 74 19.09 -2.39 15.62
CA SER A 74 18.35 -2.11 14.39
C SER A 74 19.21 -2.24 13.14
N THR A 75 18.59 -2.18 11.97
CA THR A 75 19.31 -2.08 10.70
C THR A 75 20.13 -0.80 10.60
N GLU A 76 19.74 0.27 11.29
CA GLU A 76 20.51 1.52 11.32
C GLU A 76 21.87 1.30 11.96
N ASP A 77 21.93 0.55 13.06
CA ASP A 77 23.19 0.18 13.73
C ASP A 77 24.15 -0.52 12.76
N THR A 78 23.65 -1.39 11.88
CA THR A 78 24.47 -2.10 10.88
C THR A 78 25.00 -1.17 9.78
N SER A 79 24.33 -0.04 9.55
CA SER A 79 24.70 0.95 8.52
C SER A 79 25.61 2.06 9.04
N LEU A 80 25.84 2.14 10.36
CA LEU A 80 26.69 3.15 10.98
C LEU A 80 28.13 3.06 10.45
N LYS A 81 28.71 4.23 10.14
CA LYS A 81 30.11 4.40 9.76
C LYS A 81 30.68 5.63 10.45
N ASP A 82 31.88 5.50 10.99
CA ASP A 82 32.68 6.63 11.48
C ASP A 82 33.99 6.76 10.69
N ASN A 83 34.91 7.59 11.20
CA ASN A 83 36.23 7.79 10.58
C ASN A 83 37.10 6.52 10.53
N LEU A 84 36.77 5.49 11.32
CA LEU A 84 37.42 4.18 11.35
C LEU A 84 36.65 3.13 10.53
N GLY A 85 35.53 3.50 9.90
CA GLY A 85 34.68 2.63 9.09
C GLY A 85 33.49 2.07 9.86
N SER A 86 33.08 0.84 9.52
CA SER A 86 31.97 0.17 10.22
C SER A 86 32.43 -0.28 11.62
N PRO A 87 31.58 -0.20 12.66
CA PRO A 87 31.89 -0.77 13.97
C PRO A 87 32.06 -2.30 13.93
N TYR A 88 31.49 -2.97 12.92
CA TYR A 88 31.46 -4.43 12.81
C TYR A 88 32.58 -4.99 11.93
N HIS A 89 33.84 -4.75 12.30
CA HIS A 89 34.97 -5.18 11.48
C HIS A 89 35.06 -6.71 11.32
N HIS A 90 34.83 -7.47 12.40
CA HIS A 90 34.93 -8.93 12.41
C HIS A 90 33.72 -9.61 11.77
N LEU A 91 32.50 -9.14 12.06
CA LEU A 91 31.31 -9.64 11.35
C LEU A 91 31.38 -9.31 9.86
N HIS A 92 31.85 -8.11 9.47
CA HIS A 92 32.02 -7.75 8.06
C HIS A 92 33.04 -8.67 7.36
N LYS A 93 34.19 -8.94 8.00
CA LYS A 93 35.15 -9.90 7.46
C LYS A 93 34.55 -11.31 7.34
N GLY A 94 33.75 -11.72 8.32
CA GLY A 94 33.05 -13.01 8.30
C GLY A 94 32.03 -13.12 7.17
N LEU A 95 31.35 -12.04 6.80
CA LEU A 95 30.45 -11.99 5.65
C LEU A 95 31.21 -12.17 4.34
N THR A 96 32.36 -11.51 4.18
CA THR A 96 33.22 -11.65 2.99
C THR A 96 33.81 -13.06 2.88
N ASP A 97 34.11 -13.69 4.02
CA ASP A 97 34.63 -15.06 4.09
C ASP A 97 33.54 -16.15 4.00
N ASP A 98 32.26 -15.79 3.79
CA ASP A 98 31.08 -16.69 3.81
C ASP A 98 30.95 -17.53 5.10
N LYS A 99 31.48 -17.02 6.21
CA LYS A 99 31.38 -17.61 7.57
C LYS A 99 30.29 -16.95 8.40
N VAL A 100 29.75 -15.84 7.92
CA VAL A 100 28.65 -15.13 8.56
C VAL A 100 27.57 -14.89 7.51
N LYS A 101 26.32 -15.16 7.84
CA LYS A 101 25.15 -14.84 7.01
C LYS A 101 24.35 -13.73 7.66
N TYR A 102 23.79 -12.84 6.85
CA TYR A 102 23.03 -11.68 7.34
C TYR A 102 21.56 -11.76 6.92
N LEU A 103 20.67 -11.69 7.90
CA LEU A 103 19.23 -11.57 7.75
C LEU A 103 18.82 -10.15 8.15
N PRO A 104 18.50 -9.26 7.20
CA PRO A 104 18.31 -7.84 7.50
C PRO A 104 17.03 -7.55 8.30
N SER A 105 15.98 -8.34 8.10
CA SER A 105 14.69 -8.13 8.75
C SER A 105 14.08 -9.47 9.14
N VAL A 106 14.14 -9.80 10.43
CA VAL A 106 13.50 -10.97 11.01
C VAL A 106 12.43 -10.50 11.99
N ILE A 107 11.25 -11.13 11.95
CA ILE A 107 10.14 -10.82 12.85
C ILE A 107 10.40 -11.49 14.22
N GLU A 108 10.42 -10.69 15.27
CA GLU A 108 10.60 -11.08 16.68
C GLU A 108 11.72 -12.13 16.91
N PRO A 109 12.95 -11.92 16.43
CA PRO A 109 14.00 -12.95 16.42
C PRO A 109 14.38 -13.38 17.84
N TYR A 110 14.48 -12.43 18.79
CA TYR A 110 14.81 -12.74 20.18
C TYR A 110 13.75 -13.61 20.85
N ARG A 111 12.46 -13.34 20.61
CA ARG A 111 11.36 -14.16 21.18
C ARG A 111 11.37 -15.58 20.61
N THR A 112 11.63 -15.71 19.31
CA THR A 112 11.73 -17.01 18.62
C THR A 112 12.94 -17.81 19.13
N LEU A 113 14.09 -17.17 19.32
CA LEU A 113 15.26 -17.82 19.91
C LEU A 113 14.98 -18.27 21.34
N LYS A 114 14.32 -17.42 22.15
CA LYS A 114 14.01 -17.72 23.55
C LYS A 114 12.96 -18.82 23.73
N SER A 115 12.05 -18.99 22.78
CA SER A 115 11.07 -20.09 22.83
C SER A 115 11.72 -21.46 22.58
N ILE A 116 12.72 -21.52 21.71
CA ILE A 116 13.46 -22.74 21.39
C ILE A 116 14.59 -23.02 22.40
N PHE A 117 15.29 -21.97 22.82
CA PHE A 117 16.39 -22.01 23.79
C PHE A 117 15.99 -21.28 25.08
N PRO A 118 15.31 -21.96 26.02
CA PRO A 118 14.82 -21.31 27.23
C PRO A 118 15.97 -20.88 28.13
N HIS A 119 15.84 -19.72 28.76
CA HIS A 119 16.82 -19.22 29.72
C HIS A 119 16.98 -20.18 30.90
N GLN A 120 18.23 -20.52 31.19
CA GLN A 120 18.61 -21.25 32.40
C GLN A 120 19.69 -20.44 33.12
N SER A 121 19.69 -20.50 34.46
CA SER A 121 20.56 -19.67 35.32
C SER A 121 22.07 -19.82 35.01
N HIS A 122 22.47 -20.93 34.40
CA HIS A 122 23.85 -21.25 34.07
C HIS A 122 24.22 -21.02 32.59
N ASN A 123 23.25 -20.67 31.74
CA ASN A 123 23.46 -20.41 30.30
C ASN A 123 23.42 -18.92 29.95
N VAL A 124 23.22 -18.02 30.92
CA VAL A 124 23.07 -16.59 30.70
C VAL A 124 24.28 -15.84 31.28
N PHE A 125 24.99 -15.11 30.42
CA PHE A 125 26.14 -14.31 30.77
C PHE A 125 25.92 -12.84 30.39
N TYR A 126 26.44 -11.94 31.21
CA TYR A 126 26.42 -10.50 30.93
C TYR A 126 27.86 -10.00 30.85
N LEU A 127 28.25 -9.44 29.70
CA LEU A 127 29.60 -8.96 29.45
C LEU A 127 29.65 -7.44 29.49
N SER A 128 30.65 -6.92 30.20
CA SER A 128 31.03 -5.51 30.24
C SER A 128 32.53 -5.36 29.95
N SER A 129 33.01 -4.13 29.79
CA SER A 129 34.44 -3.83 29.64
C SER A 129 35.32 -4.34 30.80
N THR A 130 34.71 -4.72 31.93
CA THR A 130 35.39 -5.16 33.16
C THR A 130 35.22 -6.64 33.49
N SER A 131 34.41 -7.40 32.72
CA SER A 131 34.21 -8.82 33.01
C SER A 131 35.46 -9.64 32.68
N LYS A 132 36.12 -10.19 33.71
CA LYS A 132 37.19 -11.17 33.56
C LYS A 132 36.65 -12.44 32.90
N LYS A 133 37.46 -13.01 31.99
CA LYS A 133 37.35 -14.31 31.28
C LYS A 133 36.11 -15.13 31.65
N ILE A 134 35.20 -15.30 30.69
CA ILE A 134 34.02 -16.16 30.85
C ILE A 134 34.50 -17.57 31.19
N GLN A 135 34.16 -18.04 32.39
CA GLN A 135 34.44 -19.41 32.82
C GLN A 135 33.28 -20.29 32.37
N ILE A 136 33.32 -20.72 31.11
CA ILE A 136 32.37 -21.67 30.56
C ILE A 136 32.84 -23.06 31.00
N TYR A 137 32.19 -23.61 32.03
CA TYR A 137 32.48 -24.98 32.48
C TYR A 137 31.89 -25.99 31.48
N SER A 138 32.78 -26.80 30.90
CA SER A 138 32.50 -27.69 29.78
C SER A 138 31.53 -28.84 30.13
N GLY A 139 30.64 -29.15 29.18
CA GLY A 139 30.21 -30.52 28.89
C GLY A 139 28.71 -30.79 28.75
N ARG A 140 27.83 -30.01 29.39
CA ARG A 140 26.38 -30.35 29.45
C ARG A 140 25.45 -29.42 28.68
N TYR A 141 25.90 -28.23 28.32
CA TYR A 141 25.01 -27.19 27.81
C TYR A 141 25.04 -27.12 26.29
N THR A 142 23.85 -27.03 25.70
CA THR A 142 23.65 -26.97 24.25
C THR A 142 23.56 -25.55 23.73
N HIS A 143 23.37 -24.56 24.60
CA HIS A 143 23.27 -23.16 24.20
C HIS A 143 23.71 -22.18 25.29
N PHE A 144 24.15 -20.99 24.87
CA PHE A 144 24.55 -19.90 25.76
C PHE A 144 23.99 -18.57 25.28
N TYR A 145 23.45 -17.77 26.19
CA TYR A 145 23.06 -16.38 25.97
C TYR A 145 24.15 -15.44 26.51
N ILE A 146 24.55 -14.49 25.68
CA ILE A 146 25.56 -13.48 26.01
C ILE A 146 24.94 -12.12 25.77
N TYR A 147 24.65 -11.41 26.86
CA TYR A 147 24.12 -10.06 26.84
C TYR A 147 25.26 -9.06 26.97
N PHE A 148 25.24 -8.04 26.15
CA PHE A 148 26.20 -6.95 26.26
C PHE A 148 25.70 -5.86 27.20
N LYS A 149 26.62 -5.27 27.97
CA LYS A 149 26.37 -4.12 28.83
C LYS A 149 27.21 -2.94 28.36
N ASP A 150 26.52 -1.90 27.95
CA ASP A 150 27.11 -0.63 27.54
C ASP A 150 27.70 0.13 28.73
N SER A 151 28.82 0.80 28.48
CA SER A 151 29.41 1.74 29.44
C SER A 151 28.70 3.08 29.35
N LYS A 152 28.46 3.75 30.51
CA LYS A 152 27.68 5.00 30.57
C LYS A 152 28.29 6.18 29.79
N ASN A 153 29.59 6.14 29.49
CA ASN A 153 30.33 7.24 28.85
C ASN A 153 30.80 6.90 27.43
N GLU A 154 30.27 5.86 26.81
CA GLU A 154 30.70 5.36 25.50
C GLU A 154 29.68 5.74 24.41
N THR A 155 30.14 6.09 23.21
CA THR A 155 29.23 6.32 22.08
C THR A 155 28.66 4.99 21.60
N ARG A 156 27.50 5.01 20.94
CA ARG A 156 26.90 3.79 20.39
C ARG A 156 27.84 3.07 19.42
N VAL A 157 28.56 3.80 18.57
CA VAL A 157 29.52 3.23 17.61
C VAL A 157 30.68 2.53 18.32
N ASP A 158 31.23 3.15 19.37
CA ASP A 158 32.31 2.57 20.15
C ASP A 158 31.87 1.31 20.91
N ALA A 159 30.65 1.34 21.49
CA ALA A 159 30.07 0.20 22.18
C ALA A 159 29.89 -0.99 21.23
N LEU A 160 29.31 -0.77 20.04
CA LEU A 160 29.13 -1.81 19.03
C LEU A 160 30.47 -2.38 18.54
N ARG A 161 31.48 -1.52 18.36
CA ARG A 161 32.84 -1.95 18.00
C ARG A 161 33.47 -2.84 19.07
N ARG A 162 33.30 -2.48 20.34
CA ARG A 162 33.73 -3.32 21.46
C ARG A 162 32.98 -4.64 21.49
N HIS A 163 31.68 -4.63 21.21
CA HIS A 163 30.86 -5.85 21.17
C HIS A 163 31.29 -6.78 20.02
N ASP A 164 31.66 -6.25 18.85
CA ASP A 164 32.23 -7.01 17.74
C ASP A 164 33.52 -7.76 18.13
N VAL A 165 34.41 -7.10 18.86
CA VAL A 165 35.62 -7.74 19.41
C VAL A 165 35.27 -8.82 20.42
N LEU A 166 34.36 -8.53 21.37
CA LEU A 166 33.92 -9.51 22.37
C LEU A 166 33.22 -10.72 21.73
N MET A 167 32.37 -10.51 20.72
CA MET A 167 31.73 -11.60 19.98
C MET A 167 32.76 -12.56 19.40
N LYS A 168 33.78 -12.02 18.72
CA LYS A 168 34.85 -12.83 18.15
C LYS A 168 35.61 -13.61 19.22
N GLU A 169 35.98 -12.96 20.33
CA GLU A 169 36.72 -13.60 21.42
C GLU A 169 35.93 -14.74 22.05
N VAL A 170 34.65 -14.50 22.35
CA VAL A 170 33.82 -15.52 23.00
C VAL A 170 33.49 -16.66 22.04
N TYR A 171 33.17 -16.34 20.79
CA TYR A 171 32.95 -17.37 19.77
C TYR A 171 34.19 -18.26 19.61
N PHE A 172 35.38 -17.66 19.61
CA PHE A 172 36.65 -18.40 19.56
C PHE A 172 36.87 -19.28 20.79
N VAL A 173 36.64 -18.78 22.01
CA VAL A 173 36.80 -19.56 23.24
C VAL A 173 35.84 -20.74 23.28
N ILE A 174 34.57 -20.54 22.91
CA ILE A 174 33.58 -21.62 22.88
C ILE A 174 33.97 -22.68 21.85
N ARG A 175 34.48 -22.27 20.70
CA ARG A 175 34.97 -23.19 19.66
C ARG A 175 36.11 -24.08 20.16
N GLN A 176 37.01 -23.56 20.99
CA GLN A 176 38.11 -24.34 21.57
C GLN A 176 37.65 -25.37 22.60
N ILE A 177 36.52 -25.11 23.27
CA ILE A 177 35.96 -25.98 24.31
C ILE A 177 34.98 -27.01 23.70
N ALA A 178 34.31 -26.66 22.61
CA ALA A 178 33.35 -27.51 21.93
C ALA A 178 34.05 -28.67 21.20
N ALA A 179 33.61 -29.90 21.45
CA ALA A 179 34.07 -31.09 20.72
C ALA A 179 33.40 -31.26 19.33
N GLY A 180 32.73 -30.23 18.82
CA GLY A 180 31.92 -30.30 17.61
C GLY A 180 31.56 -28.92 17.05
N PRO A 181 30.81 -28.87 15.94
CA PRO A 181 30.46 -27.63 15.24
C PRO A 181 29.70 -26.67 16.15
N ILE A 182 29.95 -25.37 15.98
CA ILE A 182 29.24 -24.32 16.72
C ILE A 182 28.56 -23.35 15.76
N VAL A 183 27.40 -22.83 16.19
CA VAL A 183 26.66 -21.80 15.45
C VAL A 183 26.34 -20.64 16.38
N GLY A 184 26.52 -19.41 15.90
CA GLY A 184 26.21 -18.19 16.62
C GLY A 184 25.02 -17.45 16.01
N PHE A 185 24.20 -16.84 16.86
CA PHE A 185 23.16 -15.88 16.48
C PHE A 185 23.48 -14.54 17.15
N TYR A 186 23.44 -13.44 16.42
CA TYR A 186 23.54 -12.10 16.98
C TYR A 186 22.32 -11.27 16.58
N THR A 187 21.60 -10.73 17.57
CA THR A 187 20.37 -9.96 17.37
C THR A 187 20.08 -9.00 18.54
N GLY A 188 19.03 -8.19 18.41
CA GLY A 188 18.54 -7.31 19.45
C GLY A 188 17.37 -7.89 20.22
N LYS A 189 17.23 -7.50 21.47
CA LYS A 189 16.05 -7.78 22.30
C LYS A 189 14.87 -6.90 21.91
N THR A 190 15.14 -5.65 21.52
CA THR A 190 14.14 -4.68 21.05
C THR A 190 14.66 -3.87 19.86
N ASN A 191 13.82 -3.58 18.87
CA ASN A 191 14.16 -2.59 17.85
C ASN A 191 13.87 -1.17 18.37
N PRO A 192 14.88 -0.27 18.43
CA PRO A 192 14.69 1.12 18.85
C PRO A 192 13.89 1.97 17.83
N VAL A 193 13.73 1.50 16.59
CA VAL A 193 12.96 2.19 15.56
C VAL A 193 11.47 2.08 15.89
N VAL A 194 10.95 3.11 16.55
CA VAL A 194 9.51 3.31 16.72
C VAL A 194 8.97 3.71 15.35
N LEU A 195 8.45 2.72 14.59
CA LEU A 195 7.59 3.00 13.45
C LEU A 195 6.29 3.56 14.01
N ASP A 196 6.25 4.88 14.18
CA ASP A 196 4.98 5.58 14.34
C ASP A 196 4.26 5.36 13.01
N ARG A 197 3.32 4.41 13.00
CA ARG A 197 2.43 4.26 11.85
C ARG A 197 1.84 5.64 11.69
N GLN A 198 2.22 6.34 10.63
CA GLN A 198 1.41 7.43 10.11
C GLN A 198 0.09 6.76 9.74
N ASN A 199 -0.78 6.64 10.74
CA ASN A 199 -2.19 6.50 10.54
C ASN A 199 -2.51 7.73 9.73
N PHE A 200 -2.53 7.58 8.40
CA PHE A 200 -3.25 8.51 7.57
C PHE A 200 -4.63 8.52 8.20
N ILE A 201 -4.91 9.55 8.99
CA ILE A 201 -6.25 9.81 9.45
C ILE A 201 -7.00 9.86 8.13
N SER A 202 -7.83 8.85 7.87
CA SER A 202 -8.68 8.82 6.69
C SER A 202 -9.29 10.20 6.66
N MET A 203 -8.89 11.01 5.69
CA MET A 203 -9.24 12.42 5.65
C MET A 203 -10.76 12.39 5.57
N LYS A 204 -11.43 12.57 6.71
CA LYS A 204 -12.89 12.56 6.74
C LYS A 204 -13.22 13.65 5.74
N PRO A 205 -13.92 13.34 4.63
CA PRO A 205 -14.19 14.34 3.62
C PRO A 205 -14.74 15.54 4.37
N ALA A 206 -14.08 16.69 4.20
CA ALA A 206 -14.48 17.91 4.87
C ALA A 206 -16.00 18.02 4.75
N PRO A 207 -16.75 18.33 5.83
CA PRO A 207 -18.20 18.31 5.80
C PRO A 207 -18.64 19.11 4.59
N ILE A 208 -19.13 18.40 3.57
CA ILE A 208 -19.48 18.99 2.30
C ILE A 208 -20.62 19.94 2.68
N LYS A 209 -20.38 21.25 2.58
CA LYS A 209 -21.44 22.24 2.74
C LYS A 209 -22.52 21.80 1.76
N ALA A 210 -23.65 21.33 2.30
CA ALA A 210 -24.75 20.84 1.49
C ALA A 210 -25.14 22.00 0.55
N THR A 211 -24.80 21.87 -0.73
CA THR A 211 -25.26 22.83 -1.72
C THR A 211 -26.78 22.71 -1.75
N PRO A 212 -27.52 23.82 -1.55
CA PRO A 212 -28.97 23.78 -1.66
C PRO A 212 -29.30 23.27 -3.06
N GLY A 213 -29.97 22.13 -3.08
CA GLY A 213 -30.36 21.43 -4.29
C GLY A 213 -31.76 20.91 -4.10
N VAL A 214 -32.53 20.95 -5.17
CA VAL A 214 -33.92 20.51 -5.20
C VAL A 214 -33.95 19.07 -5.66
N THR A 215 -34.66 18.22 -4.93
CA THR A 215 -34.91 16.83 -5.35
C THR A 215 -36.32 16.73 -5.89
N ILE A 216 -36.46 16.19 -7.10
CA ILE A 216 -37.72 16.04 -7.81
C ILE A 216 -37.92 14.56 -8.05
N THR A 217 -39.08 14.05 -7.65
CA THR A 217 -39.49 12.67 -7.90
C THR A 217 -40.43 12.64 -9.09
N SER A 218 -40.18 11.71 -10.00
CA SER A 218 -40.96 11.46 -11.21
C SER A 218 -41.43 10.01 -11.21
N THR A 219 -42.32 9.62 -12.12
CA THR A 219 -42.77 8.22 -12.24
C THR A 219 -41.65 7.27 -12.64
N GLY A 220 -40.63 7.76 -13.35
CA GLY A 220 -39.49 6.95 -13.79
C GLY A 220 -38.22 7.09 -12.96
N GLY A 221 -38.03 8.21 -12.24
CA GLY A 221 -36.77 8.45 -11.55
C GLY A 221 -36.77 9.62 -10.57
N ILE A 222 -35.62 9.82 -9.93
CA ILE A 222 -35.36 10.89 -8.97
C ILE A 222 -34.24 11.78 -9.52
N PHE A 223 -34.48 13.08 -9.51
CA PHE A 223 -33.58 14.10 -10.05
C PHE A 223 -33.13 15.00 -8.92
N LYS A 224 -31.84 15.30 -8.84
CA LYS A 224 -31.30 16.31 -7.91
C LYS A 224 -30.62 17.41 -8.69
N LEU A 225 -31.25 18.58 -8.71
CA LEU A 225 -30.80 19.75 -9.44
C LEU A 225 -30.29 20.79 -8.44
N SER A 226 -29.14 21.40 -8.71
CA SER A 226 -28.56 22.40 -7.80
C SER A 226 -28.05 23.58 -8.60
N GLY A 227 -28.41 24.81 -8.23
CA GLY A 227 -27.83 26.02 -8.81
C GLY A 227 -28.04 26.16 -10.32
N VAL A 228 -29.28 26.07 -10.79
CA VAL A 228 -29.64 26.33 -12.20
C VAL A 228 -29.58 27.82 -12.49
N TYR A 229 -28.90 28.22 -13.57
CA TYR A 229 -28.86 29.61 -14.00
C TYR A 229 -28.78 29.74 -15.52
N SER A 230 -29.33 30.83 -16.05
CA SER A 230 -29.17 31.24 -17.45
C SER A 230 -28.11 32.32 -17.57
N LEU A 231 -27.33 32.25 -18.64
CA LEU A 231 -26.37 33.25 -19.08
C LEU A 231 -26.82 33.85 -20.42
N VAL A 232 -26.96 35.16 -20.46
CA VAL A 232 -27.20 35.94 -21.68
C VAL A 232 -26.14 37.06 -21.73
N GLY A 233 -25.08 36.85 -22.51
CA GLY A 233 -23.88 37.70 -22.44
C GLY A 233 -23.25 37.67 -21.03
N ASP A 234 -23.04 38.84 -20.42
CA ASP A 234 -22.50 38.98 -19.05
C ASP A 234 -23.57 38.89 -17.94
N ARG A 235 -24.85 38.74 -18.30
CA ARG A 235 -25.94 38.70 -17.31
C ARG A 235 -26.20 37.25 -16.87
N LYS A 236 -26.24 37.05 -15.55
CA LYS A 236 -26.58 35.79 -14.91
C LYS A 236 -27.93 35.89 -14.20
N ALA A 237 -28.88 35.05 -14.60
CA ALA A 237 -30.16 34.90 -13.91
C ALA A 237 -30.20 33.53 -13.22
N THR A 238 -30.29 33.50 -11.90
CA THR A 238 -30.36 32.26 -11.11
C THR A 238 -31.80 31.85 -10.86
N PHE A 239 -32.13 30.61 -11.15
CA PHE A 239 -33.45 30.03 -10.87
C PHE A 239 -33.38 29.24 -9.57
N SER A 240 -33.91 29.83 -8.49
CA SER A 240 -33.97 29.20 -7.16
C SER A 240 -35.26 28.42 -6.92
N GLN A 241 -36.21 28.50 -7.84
CA GLN A 241 -37.50 27.83 -7.73
C GLN A 241 -37.37 26.33 -8.01
N ILE A 242 -38.21 25.55 -7.34
CA ILE A 242 -38.35 24.11 -7.55
C ILE A 242 -39.12 23.92 -8.86
N PRO A 243 -38.54 23.34 -9.92
CA PRO A 243 -39.28 23.08 -11.13
C PRO A 243 -40.30 21.96 -10.89
N LEU A 244 -41.40 22.01 -11.63
CA LEU A 244 -42.46 21.01 -11.57
C LEU A 244 -42.31 20.04 -12.74
N VAL A 245 -42.65 18.77 -12.53
CA VAL A 245 -42.78 17.81 -13.63
C VAL A 245 -44.08 18.16 -14.37
N ALA A 246 -43.94 18.73 -15.56
CA ALA A 246 -45.06 19.21 -16.37
C ALA A 246 -45.72 18.08 -17.16
N GLU A 247 -44.90 17.19 -17.74
CA GLU A 247 -45.36 16.07 -18.56
C GLU A 247 -44.36 14.91 -18.46
N GLU A 248 -44.87 13.69 -18.40
CA GLU A 248 -44.06 12.47 -18.56
C GLU A 248 -44.70 11.55 -19.59
N THR A 249 -43.93 11.18 -20.61
CA THR A 249 -44.40 10.31 -21.68
C THR A 249 -43.54 9.06 -21.77
N TRP A 250 -44.21 7.92 -21.65
CA TRP A 250 -43.61 6.60 -21.84
C TRP A 250 -43.86 6.12 -23.27
N SER A 251 -42.78 5.85 -24.01
CA SER A 251 -42.83 5.32 -25.38
C SER A 251 -42.05 4.00 -25.44
N GLY A 252 -42.68 2.93 -24.96
CA GLY A 252 -42.06 1.61 -24.85
C GLY A 252 -40.86 1.62 -23.89
N ARG A 253 -39.64 1.45 -24.41
CA ARG A 253 -38.39 1.50 -23.64
C ARG A 253 -37.78 2.91 -23.57
N ARG A 254 -38.59 3.95 -23.73
CA ARG A 254 -38.15 5.35 -23.60
C ARG A 254 -39.06 6.10 -22.64
N LEU A 255 -38.45 6.99 -21.87
CA LEU A 255 -39.14 7.95 -21.02
C LEU A 255 -38.69 9.35 -21.40
N ASN A 256 -39.64 10.23 -21.65
CA ASN A 256 -39.38 11.66 -21.70
C ASN A 256 -40.01 12.32 -20.48
N THR A 257 -39.18 13.01 -19.68
CA THR A 257 -39.62 13.75 -18.50
C THR A 257 -39.41 15.24 -18.76
N ARG A 258 -40.50 15.99 -18.82
CA ARG A 258 -40.49 17.44 -19.01
C ARG A 258 -40.63 18.16 -17.68
N MET A 259 -39.69 19.05 -17.39
CA MET A 259 -39.64 19.85 -16.18
C MET A 259 -39.85 21.31 -16.53
N ALA A 260 -40.88 21.94 -15.98
CA ALA A 260 -41.18 23.35 -16.20
C ALA A 260 -40.52 24.23 -15.12
N TYR A 261 -39.76 25.21 -15.59
CA TYR A 261 -39.39 26.41 -14.84
C TYR A 261 -40.36 27.54 -15.23
N THR A 262 -40.27 28.69 -14.58
CA THR A 262 -41.16 29.84 -14.88
C THR A 262 -41.04 30.33 -16.32
N ASP A 263 -39.83 30.26 -16.88
CA ASP A 263 -39.48 30.95 -18.12
C ASP A 263 -39.14 29.98 -19.26
N PHE A 264 -38.89 28.71 -18.96
CA PHE A 264 -38.49 27.68 -19.93
C PHE A 264 -38.81 26.29 -19.39
N GLU A 265 -38.76 25.28 -20.26
CA GLU A 265 -38.92 23.88 -19.88
C GLU A 265 -37.68 23.08 -20.30
N ILE A 266 -37.34 22.06 -19.51
CA ILE A 266 -36.27 21.13 -19.83
C ILE A 266 -36.89 19.75 -20.04
N GLU A 267 -36.60 19.14 -21.17
CA GLU A 267 -37.05 17.79 -21.48
C GLU A 267 -35.86 16.83 -21.43
N PHE A 268 -35.92 15.87 -20.53
CA PHE A 268 -34.94 14.78 -20.44
C PHE A 268 -35.47 13.57 -21.19
N SER A 269 -34.69 13.05 -22.14
CA SER A 269 -35.01 11.83 -22.88
C SER A 269 -34.12 10.68 -22.44
N PHE A 270 -34.75 9.58 -22.03
CA PHE A 270 -34.10 8.38 -21.53
C PHE A 270 -34.45 7.17 -22.41
N SER A 271 -33.47 6.30 -22.61
CA SER A 271 -33.64 4.96 -23.16
C SER A 271 -33.28 3.89 -22.14
N PHE A 272 -34.08 2.84 -22.11
CA PHE A 272 -33.93 1.72 -21.18
C PHE A 272 -33.48 0.47 -21.92
N LYS A 273 -32.40 -0.13 -21.44
CA LYS A 273 -31.88 -1.44 -21.86
C LYS A 273 -32.08 -2.44 -20.72
N ASP A 274 -31.89 -3.72 -21.00
CA ASP A 274 -32.18 -4.77 -20.03
C ASP A 274 -31.33 -4.61 -18.74
N ASP A 275 -30.09 -4.15 -18.87
CA ASP A 275 -29.14 -4.02 -17.74
C ASP A 275 -28.88 -2.58 -17.27
N CYS A 276 -29.27 -1.57 -18.06
CA CYS A 276 -28.97 -0.16 -17.76
C CYS A 276 -29.98 0.82 -18.33
N TRP A 277 -29.97 2.03 -17.79
CA TRP A 277 -30.68 3.19 -18.34
C TRP A 277 -29.66 4.17 -18.92
N ILE A 278 -30.06 4.90 -19.96
CA ILE A 278 -29.22 5.87 -20.66
C ILE A 278 -30.02 7.16 -20.82
N ALA A 279 -29.47 8.29 -20.37
CA ALA A 279 -29.92 9.61 -20.74
C ALA A 279 -29.38 9.94 -22.13
N ASP A 280 -30.26 9.91 -23.13
CA ASP A 280 -29.89 10.12 -24.54
C ASP A 280 -29.58 11.60 -24.79
N SER A 281 -30.50 12.47 -24.40
CA SER A 281 -30.39 13.91 -24.63
C SER A 281 -31.21 14.73 -23.64
N VAL A 282 -30.83 16.00 -23.53
CA VAL A 282 -31.59 17.02 -22.82
C VAL A 282 -31.92 18.14 -23.78
N SER A 283 -33.21 18.42 -23.94
CA SER A 283 -33.75 19.51 -24.76
C SER A 283 -34.10 20.70 -23.86
N LEU A 284 -33.75 21.89 -24.31
CA LEU A 284 -34.27 23.16 -23.80
C LEU A 284 -35.45 23.57 -24.67
N MET A 285 -36.58 23.84 -24.03
CA MET A 285 -37.83 24.23 -24.66
C MET A 285 -38.22 25.63 -24.19
N GLU A 286 -38.60 26.50 -25.12
CA GLU A 286 -39.17 27.82 -24.83
C GLU A 286 -40.50 27.92 -25.58
N TRP A 287 -41.58 28.26 -24.88
CA TRP A 287 -42.92 28.38 -25.46
C TRP A 287 -43.40 27.11 -26.21
N GLY A 288 -42.96 25.93 -25.77
CA GLY A 288 -43.30 24.64 -26.37
C GLY A 288 -42.48 24.27 -27.62
N GLU A 289 -41.50 25.09 -28.01
CA GLU A 289 -40.58 24.78 -29.12
C GLU A 289 -39.19 24.41 -28.61
N GLU A 290 -38.56 23.42 -29.25
CA GLU A 290 -37.17 23.03 -28.97
C GLU A 290 -36.23 24.13 -29.47
N VAL A 291 -35.53 24.79 -28.54
CA VAL A 291 -34.57 25.86 -28.83
C VAL A 291 -33.11 25.42 -28.67
N GLY A 292 -32.87 24.30 -27.98
CA GLY A 292 -31.54 23.71 -27.84
C GLY A 292 -31.60 22.24 -27.47
N ARG A 293 -30.57 21.47 -27.86
CA ARG A 293 -30.43 20.06 -27.47
C ARG A 293 -28.98 19.69 -27.23
N THR A 294 -28.71 19.10 -26.07
CA THR A 294 -27.41 18.55 -25.72
C THR A 294 -27.52 17.02 -25.67
N LYS A 295 -26.71 16.34 -26.49
CA LYS A 295 -26.59 14.87 -26.43
C LYS A 295 -25.72 14.52 -25.23
N MET A 296 -26.22 13.66 -24.36
CA MET A 296 -25.48 13.24 -23.16
C MET A 296 -24.86 11.86 -23.36
N ALA A 297 -25.65 10.88 -23.82
CA ALA A 297 -25.24 9.49 -23.95
C ALA A 297 -24.59 8.94 -22.66
N VAL A 298 -25.10 9.36 -21.51
CA VAL A 298 -24.64 8.94 -20.18
C VAL A 298 -25.62 7.95 -19.60
N GLY A 299 -25.16 6.97 -18.84
CA GLY A 299 -26.04 5.96 -18.29
C GLY A 299 -25.46 5.27 -17.07
N ALA A 300 -26.32 4.59 -16.34
CA ALA A 300 -25.93 3.78 -15.19
C ALA A 300 -26.71 2.45 -15.20
N PRO A 301 -26.16 1.40 -14.55
CA PRO A 301 -26.92 0.20 -14.25
C PRO A 301 -28.17 0.51 -13.42
N TRP A 302 -29.15 -0.38 -13.46
CA TRP A 302 -30.33 -0.27 -12.62
C TRP A 302 -29.96 -0.22 -11.13
N GLY A 303 -30.66 0.65 -10.38
CA GLY A 303 -30.41 0.86 -8.94
C GLY A 303 -29.19 1.73 -8.63
N TRP A 304 -28.46 2.20 -9.64
CA TRP A 304 -27.36 3.16 -9.48
C TRP A 304 -27.80 4.57 -9.89
N SER A 305 -27.17 5.57 -9.28
CA SER A 305 -27.31 6.98 -9.62
C SER A 305 -26.16 7.44 -10.50
N TYR A 306 -26.38 8.45 -11.33
CA TYR A 306 -25.38 9.15 -12.11
C TYR A 306 -25.16 10.54 -11.50
N VAL A 307 -23.91 10.88 -11.23
CA VAL A 307 -23.50 12.12 -10.57
C VAL A 307 -22.38 12.77 -11.37
N CYS A 308 -22.56 14.04 -11.74
CA CYS A 308 -21.52 14.80 -12.41
C CYS A 308 -21.17 16.09 -11.68
N GLY A 309 -19.86 16.32 -11.50
CA GLY A 309 -19.34 17.58 -10.98
C GLY A 309 -19.26 18.68 -12.05
N GLU A 310 -19.16 18.31 -13.32
CA GLU A 310 -19.22 19.25 -14.44
C GLU A 310 -20.68 19.65 -14.71
N PRO A 311 -20.97 20.95 -14.85
CA PRO A 311 -22.33 21.38 -15.10
C PRO A 311 -22.75 21.07 -16.53
N LEU A 312 -23.98 20.59 -16.72
CA LEU A 312 -24.60 20.46 -18.03
C LEU A 312 -24.86 21.86 -18.58
N VAL A 313 -24.37 22.13 -19.79
CA VAL A 313 -24.60 23.38 -20.51
C VAL A 313 -25.57 23.10 -21.66
N LEU A 314 -26.73 23.75 -21.62
CA LEU A 314 -27.73 23.74 -22.67
C LEU A 314 -27.67 25.08 -23.39
N VAL A 315 -27.22 25.08 -24.64
CA VAL A 315 -27.12 26.30 -25.45
C VAL A 315 -28.40 26.47 -26.27
N ASN A 316 -29.07 27.61 -26.11
CA ASN A 316 -30.15 28.03 -26.97
C ASN A 316 -29.56 28.46 -28.33
N THR A 317 -29.99 27.79 -29.38
CA THR A 317 -29.47 27.99 -30.74
C THR A 317 -30.03 29.22 -31.43
N ARG A 318 -31.09 29.85 -30.88
CA ARG A 318 -31.73 31.05 -31.45
C ARG A 318 -31.02 32.34 -31.07
N ASP A 319 -30.63 32.47 -29.80
CA ASP A 319 -30.11 33.71 -29.21
C ASP A 319 -28.68 33.56 -28.66
N GLY A 320 -28.15 32.33 -28.61
CA GLY A 320 -26.83 32.03 -28.04
C GLY A 320 -26.79 32.07 -26.51
N SER A 321 -27.94 32.12 -25.83
CA SER A 321 -28.01 32.00 -24.38
C SER A 321 -27.69 30.59 -23.92
N ALA A 322 -27.25 30.43 -22.67
CA ALA A 322 -26.92 29.11 -22.13
C ALA A 322 -27.54 28.91 -20.74
N VAL A 323 -28.26 27.80 -20.57
CA VAL A 323 -28.71 27.31 -19.27
C VAL A 323 -27.68 26.34 -18.74
N ILE A 324 -27.14 26.63 -17.56
CA ILE A 324 -26.12 25.84 -16.91
C ILE A 324 -26.72 25.16 -15.67
N GLN A 325 -26.63 23.83 -15.63
CA GLN A 325 -27.26 22.99 -14.63
C GLN A 325 -26.35 21.82 -14.19
N PRO A 326 -25.87 21.81 -12.95
CA PRO A 326 -25.37 20.61 -12.30
C PRO A 326 -26.41 19.48 -12.35
N PHE A 327 -26.03 18.34 -12.94
CA PHE A 327 -26.92 17.23 -13.23
C PHE A 327 -26.60 16.00 -12.38
N ASN A 328 -27.52 15.65 -11.48
CA ASN A 328 -27.50 14.38 -10.74
C ASN A 328 -28.85 13.68 -10.94
N THR A 329 -28.84 12.42 -11.37
CA THR A 329 -30.06 11.64 -11.63
C THR A 329 -29.92 10.21 -11.15
N ALA A 330 -31.01 9.63 -10.67
CA ALA A 330 -31.12 8.20 -10.40
C ALA A 330 -32.39 7.65 -11.00
N PHE A 331 -32.29 6.45 -11.55
CA PHE A 331 -33.44 5.67 -12.00
C PHE A 331 -33.58 4.43 -11.14
N LEU A 332 -34.80 4.19 -10.68
CA LEU A 332 -35.19 2.98 -9.98
C LEU A 332 -35.97 2.12 -10.96
N ARG A 333 -35.62 0.84 -11.03
CA ARG A 333 -36.40 -0.13 -11.79
C ARG A 333 -37.63 -0.47 -10.97
N GLU A 334 -38.82 -0.16 -11.48
CA GLU A 334 -40.07 -0.64 -10.91
C GLU A 334 -40.29 -2.10 -11.35
N ASP A 335 -39.59 -3.02 -10.67
CA ASP A 335 -39.94 -4.44 -10.77
C ASP A 335 -41.08 -4.72 -9.79
N ASN A 336 -42.28 -4.98 -10.34
CA ASN A 336 -43.52 -5.32 -9.64
C ASN A 336 -43.46 -6.57 -8.73
N ASN A 337 -42.28 -7.10 -8.40
CA ASN A 337 -42.15 -8.26 -7.52
C ASN A 337 -40.84 -8.36 -6.73
N SER A 338 -40.02 -7.30 -6.66
CA SER A 338 -38.86 -7.28 -5.76
C SER A 338 -39.18 -6.39 -4.56
N THR A 339 -39.60 -7.04 -3.46
CA THR A 339 -39.44 -6.51 -2.11
C THR A 339 -38.05 -5.89 -1.99
N TRP A 340 -38.06 -4.61 -1.63
CA TRP A 340 -36.93 -3.80 -1.23
C TRP A 340 -36.01 -4.60 -0.31
N ASP A 341 -34.90 -5.14 -0.80
CA ASP A 341 -33.76 -5.50 0.05
C ASP A 341 -32.76 -4.33 0.07
N GLY A 342 -33.33 -3.13 0.16
CA GLY A 342 -32.65 -1.90 0.54
C GLY A 342 -32.48 -1.91 2.04
N GLN A 343 -31.51 -2.67 2.54
CA GLN A 343 -31.00 -2.48 3.88
C GLN A 343 -30.17 -1.19 3.95
N THR A 344 -30.84 -0.05 3.78
CA THR A 344 -30.44 1.25 4.29
C THR A 344 -31.65 1.86 5.01
N THR A 345 -32.04 1.22 6.10
CA THR A 345 -32.89 1.83 7.12
C THR A 345 -32.14 2.99 7.79
N ILE A 346 -32.36 4.21 7.30
CA ILE A 346 -32.54 5.36 8.18
C ILE A 346 -34.03 5.70 8.08
N GLY A 347 -34.68 5.79 9.23
CA GLY A 347 -36.14 5.73 9.37
C GLY A 347 -36.96 6.62 8.43
N ASN A 348 -38.18 6.15 8.18
CA ASN A 348 -39.28 6.79 7.47
C ASN A 348 -39.10 6.95 5.95
N GLY A 349 -39.35 5.87 5.20
CA GLY A 349 -40.01 5.89 3.88
C GLY A 349 -39.44 6.79 2.77
N THR A 350 -38.18 7.22 2.86
CA THR A 350 -37.59 8.15 1.91
C THR A 350 -36.90 7.39 0.78
N SER A 351 -37.40 7.57 -0.45
CA SER A 351 -36.75 7.08 -1.67
C SER A 351 -35.41 7.80 -1.86
N GLY A 352 -34.30 7.08 -1.67
CA GLY A 352 -32.94 7.62 -1.77
C GLY A 352 -32.26 7.35 -3.11
N PHE A 353 -31.21 8.10 -3.40
CA PHE A 353 -30.30 7.79 -4.51
C PHE A 353 -29.50 6.52 -4.19
N GLY A 354 -29.46 5.58 -5.13
CA GLY A 354 -28.56 4.43 -5.06
C GLY A 354 -27.08 4.81 -5.26
N PRO A 355 -26.15 3.83 -5.24
CA PRO A 355 -24.72 4.07 -5.42
C PRO A 355 -24.42 4.94 -6.65
N ALA A 356 -23.51 5.90 -6.51
CA ALA A 356 -23.24 6.90 -7.54
C ALA A 356 -22.14 6.47 -8.53
N ILE A 357 -22.42 6.62 -9.83
CA ILE A 357 -21.46 6.59 -10.93
C ILE A 357 -21.08 8.02 -11.27
N HIS A 358 -19.78 8.31 -11.25
CA HIS A 358 -19.27 9.63 -11.59
C HIS A 358 -19.06 9.79 -13.10
N CYS A 359 -19.29 10.99 -13.63
CA CYS A 359 -19.22 11.32 -15.06
C CYS A 359 -17.83 11.29 -15.71
N GLY A 360 -16.77 11.02 -14.95
CA GLY A 360 -15.41 10.97 -15.46
C GLY A 360 -14.87 9.54 -15.44
N PRO A 361 -14.36 8.98 -16.55
CA PRO A 361 -13.39 7.89 -16.43
C PRO A 361 -12.20 8.44 -15.63
N TYR A 362 -11.64 7.64 -14.72
CA TYR A 362 -10.42 8.01 -13.95
C TYR A 362 -9.29 8.52 -14.86
N PHE A 363 -9.30 8.12 -16.15
CA PHE A 363 -8.41 8.63 -17.19
C PHE A 363 -9.22 9.13 -18.39
N ASN A 364 -9.04 10.40 -18.74
CA ASN A 364 -9.52 10.95 -20.01
C ASN A 364 -8.83 10.23 -21.19
N PRO A 365 -9.50 9.95 -22.33
CA PRO A 365 -8.87 9.38 -23.52
C PRO A 365 -7.57 10.06 -23.94
N ARG A 366 -7.45 11.38 -23.77
CA ARG A 366 -6.22 12.14 -24.03
C ARG A 366 -5.08 11.76 -23.07
N ILE A 367 -5.40 11.59 -21.80
CA ILE A 367 -4.44 11.16 -20.76
C ILE A 367 -4.02 9.71 -21.03
N LEU A 368 -4.97 8.84 -21.37
CA LEU A 368 -4.70 7.44 -21.70
C LEU A 368 -3.78 7.32 -22.92
N ALA A 369 -4.03 8.10 -23.97
CA ALA A 369 -3.17 8.16 -25.15
C ALA A 369 -1.76 8.67 -24.80
N GLY A 370 -1.66 9.71 -23.98
CA GLY A 370 -0.37 10.21 -23.48
C GLY A 370 0.40 9.16 -22.68
N LEU A 371 -0.27 8.46 -21.77
CA LEU A 371 0.32 7.41 -20.95
C LEU A 371 0.77 6.20 -21.79
N MET A 372 0.02 5.85 -22.83
CA MET A 372 0.43 4.81 -23.78
C MET A 372 1.73 5.19 -24.51
N VAL A 373 1.83 6.43 -25.01
CA VAL A 373 3.02 6.91 -25.72
C VAL A 373 4.23 6.96 -24.78
N THR A 374 4.08 7.47 -23.56
CA THR A 374 5.19 7.53 -22.60
C THR A 374 5.63 6.13 -22.18
N ALA A 375 4.71 5.20 -21.96
CA ALA A 375 5.03 3.81 -21.67
C ALA A 375 5.81 3.15 -22.83
N MET A 376 5.41 3.41 -24.07
CA MET A 376 6.12 2.93 -25.26
C MET A 376 7.54 3.50 -25.32
N CYS A 377 7.73 4.82 -25.16
CA CYS A 377 9.05 5.43 -25.14
C CYS A 377 9.93 4.89 -24.00
N LEU A 378 9.36 4.68 -22.81
CA LEU A 378 10.08 4.12 -21.66
C LEU A 378 10.53 2.69 -21.93
N SER A 379 9.72 1.87 -22.61
CA SER A 379 10.12 0.51 -22.99
C SER A 379 11.33 0.49 -23.93
N ILE A 380 11.38 1.41 -24.91
CA ILE A 380 12.51 1.55 -25.84
C ILE A 380 13.76 2.01 -25.10
N LEU A 381 13.63 2.96 -24.17
CA LEU A 381 14.73 3.46 -23.37
C LEU A 381 15.31 2.36 -22.46
N MET A 382 14.46 1.58 -21.79
CA MET A 382 14.91 0.47 -20.95
C MET A 382 15.61 -0.61 -21.76
N TYR A 383 15.14 -0.88 -22.98
CA TYR A 383 15.82 -1.78 -23.91
C TYR A 383 17.22 -1.25 -24.28
N GLY A 384 17.35 0.04 -24.58
CA GLY A 384 18.64 0.68 -24.87
C GLY A 384 19.62 0.62 -23.68
N ILE A 385 19.14 0.87 -22.46
CA ILE A 385 19.96 0.74 -21.24
C ILE A 385 20.43 -0.71 -21.06
N GLY A 386 19.56 -1.69 -21.31
CA GLY A 386 19.93 -3.11 -21.25
C GLY A 386 21.07 -3.46 -22.21
N PHE A 387 21.04 -2.94 -23.44
CA PHE A 387 22.12 -3.12 -24.41
C PHE A 387 23.42 -2.45 -23.98
N LEU A 388 23.36 -1.24 -23.44
CA LEU A 388 24.55 -0.53 -22.94
C LEU A 388 25.19 -1.25 -21.74
N TYR A 389 24.39 -1.91 -20.91
CA TYR A 389 24.89 -2.66 -19.76
C TYR A 389 25.65 -3.94 -20.16
N ASP A 390 25.33 -4.53 -21.31
CA ASP A 390 25.98 -5.76 -21.82
C ASP A 390 27.19 -5.49 -22.73
N CYS A 391 27.60 -4.23 -22.87
CA CYS A 391 28.85 -3.87 -23.54
C CYS A 391 30.06 -4.29 -22.68
N LYS A 392 30.51 -5.53 -22.85
CA LYS A 392 31.77 -6.02 -22.26
C LYS A 392 32.97 -5.39 -22.96
N SER A 393 33.91 -4.81 -22.20
CA SER A 393 35.21 -4.44 -22.76
C SER A 393 35.99 -5.69 -23.12
N ASN A 394 36.63 -5.66 -24.29
CA ASN A 394 37.50 -6.73 -24.71
C ASN A 394 38.87 -6.50 -24.04
N ASP A 395 39.12 -7.18 -22.92
CA ASP A 395 40.31 -6.97 -22.07
C ASP A 395 41.61 -7.59 -22.64
N LYS A 396 41.60 -8.08 -23.88
CA LYS A 396 42.79 -8.61 -24.52
C LYS A 396 43.52 -7.51 -25.28
N LEU A 397 44.27 -6.70 -24.55
CA LEU A 397 45.38 -5.94 -25.11
C LEU A 397 46.51 -6.95 -25.36
N ASP A 398 46.82 -7.22 -26.64
CA ASP A 398 47.99 -8.00 -27.02
C ASP A 398 49.26 -7.20 -26.64
N ASP A 399 49.81 -7.52 -25.46
CA ASP A 399 51.10 -6.98 -25.02
C ASP A 399 52.20 -7.67 -25.85
N PRO A 400 53.00 -6.94 -26.65
CA PRO A 400 54.02 -7.55 -27.49
C PRO A 400 55.10 -8.17 -26.59
N HIS A 401 55.21 -9.50 -26.68
CA HIS A 401 56.20 -10.32 -25.99
C HIS A 401 57.58 -9.66 -25.93
N VAL A 402 58.05 -9.44 -24.70
CA VAL A 402 59.45 -9.20 -24.35
C VAL A 402 60.26 -10.41 -24.84
N LEU A 403 61.03 -10.19 -25.91
CA LEU A 403 62.13 -11.06 -26.32
C LEU A 403 63.28 -10.86 -25.34
N THR A 404 63.43 -11.79 -24.39
CA THR A 404 64.72 -12.16 -23.78
C THR A 404 64.67 -13.60 -23.29
#